data_AF-A0A9E0BXY0-F1
#
_entry.id   AF-A0A9E0BXY0-F1
#
_cell.length_a   1.000
_cell.length_b   1.000
_cell.length_c   1.000
_cell.angle_alpha   90.00
_cell.angle_beta   90.00
_cell.angle_gamma   90.00
#
_symmetry.space_group_name_H-M   'P 1'
#
loop_
_entity.id
_entity.type
_entity.pdbx_description
1 polymer ?
#
loop_
_entity_poly.entity_id
_entity_poly.type
_entity_poly.pdbx_seq_one_letter_code
_entity_poly.pdbx_strand_id
1 'polypeptide(L)'
;MSRRTRVRFAPSPTGFHQRYGFNGKEFENGLDWRVNDFGARMYDPVVGRWGSVDPKAAKFASRSPYVFCLNNPVLLIDPNGQEPILPQAGTVSGFIEFLNNTSTKMGIQRGNAAHDALFRLAKVDWSGGKPTPATTAPFNLQADRYIYTEKGGWLDMSHFMFYAGTAYKYKQENAQAKSLLQSMKEAGIPYSEIPKNIISSAMMDPVGETIQDGYQQEWADKVFAKWSSYSYEDLPTDKFAADFGANHFDPNSNLSLGEQIGNYLIKNLKATTPEKAPNYNNLPSSEPTERPSRVNYSTKPVYTKDNP
;
A
#
# COMPACT_ATOMS: atom_id res chain seq x y z
N MET A 1 -6.96 -60.07 6.06
CA MET A 1 -8.09 -59.13 5.98
C MET A 1 -7.67 -57.80 6.60
N SER A 2 -7.60 -56.72 5.80
CA SER A 2 -7.87 -55.34 6.25
C SER A 2 -7.93 -54.47 5.00
N ARG A 3 -9.13 -54.34 4.43
CA ARG A 3 -9.39 -53.37 3.36
C ARG A 3 -9.47 -52.00 4.00
N ARG A 4 -8.47 -51.14 3.78
CA ARG A 4 -8.56 -49.72 4.13
C ARG A 4 -9.65 -49.08 3.27
N THR A 5 -10.75 -48.70 3.91
CA THR A 5 -11.87 -47.99 3.30
C THR A 5 -11.37 -46.63 2.81
N ARG A 6 -11.21 -46.49 1.49
CA ARG A 6 -10.95 -45.21 0.83
C ARG A 6 -12.23 -44.39 0.98
N VAL A 7 -12.18 -43.26 1.69
CA VAL A 7 -13.28 -42.29 1.74
C VAL A 7 -13.52 -41.81 0.31
N ARG A 8 -14.58 -42.31 -0.33
CA ARG A 8 -15.05 -41.78 -1.61
C ARG A 8 -15.94 -40.60 -1.27
N PHE A 9 -15.51 -39.40 -1.65
CA PHE A 9 -16.44 -38.27 -1.76
C PHE A 9 -17.48 -38.66 -2.82
N ALA A 10 -18.74 -38.81 -2.39
CA ALA A 10 -19.85 -39.01 -3.31
C ALA A 10 -20.06 -37.72 -4.13
N PRO A 11 -20.28 -37.79 -5.44
CA PRO A 11 -20.70 -36.63 -6.21
C PRO A 11 -22.12 -36.23 -5.78
N SER A 12 -22.32 -34.94 -5.50
CA SER A 12 -23.63 -34.36 -5.22
C SER A 12 -24.55 -34.52 -6.45
N PRO A 13 -25.84 -34.87 -6.31
CA PRO A 13 -26.76 -35.11 -7.42
C PRO A 13 -27.30 -33.84 -8.08
N THR A 14 -26.76 -32.66 -7.77
CA THR A 14 -27.20 -31.38 -8.35
C THR A 14 -25.97 -30.63 -8.86
N GLY A 15 -25.92 -30.43 -10.17
CA GLY A 15 -24.75 -29.98 -10.93
C GLY A 15 -24.33 -28.54 -10.71
N PHE A 16 -23.92 -28.19 -9.49
CA PHE A 16 -23.10 -27.01 -9.25
C PHE A 16 -21.64 -27.41 -9.36
N HIS A 17 -21.06 -27.21 -10.55
CA HIS A 17 -19.60 -27.19 -10.70
C HIS A 17 -19.08 -25.98 -9.91
N GLN A 18 -18.34 -26.23 -8.83
CA GLN A 18 -17.59 -25.18 -8.14
C GLN A 18 -16.55 -24.64 -9.14
N ARG A 19 -16.85 -23.49 -9.75
CA ARG A 19 -16.01 -22.91 -10.81
C ARG A 19 -14.66 -22.44 -10.30
N TYR A 20 -14.51 -22.21 -9.01
CA TYR A 20 -13.27 -21.70 -8.41
C TYR A 20 -12.71 -22.68 -7.39
N GLY A 21 -11.39 -22.91 -7.46
CA GLY A 21 -10.66 -23.85 -6.63
C GLY A 21 -9.56 -23.16 -5.82
N PHE A 22 -8.35 -23.71 -5.89
CA PHE A 22 -7.19 -23.26 -5.13
C PHE A 22 -6.78 -21.83 -5.54
N ASN A 23 -6.45 -20.97 -4.56
CA ASN A 23 -6.15 -19.54 -4.76
C ASN A 23 -7.20 -18.74 -5.56
N GLY A 24 -8.47 -19.15 -5.49
CA GLY A 24 -9.57 -18.48 -6.19
C GLY A 24 -9.51 -18.61 -7.72
N LYS A 25 -8.72 -19.54 -8.24
CA LYS A 25 -8.54 -19.77 -9.68
C LYS A 25 -9.60 -20.67 -10.27
N GLU A 26 -9.88 -20.50 -11.56
CA GLU A 26 -10.89 -21.30 -12.24
C GLU A 26 -10.45 -22.77 -12.20
N PHE A 27 -11.34 -23.62 -11.70
CA PHE A 27 -11.07 -25.04 -11.53
C PHE A 27 -11.63 -25.81 -12.71
N GLU A 28 -10.73 -26.35 -13.52
CA GLU A 28 -11.10 -27.24 -14.62
C GLU A 28 -11.13 -28.69 -14.13
N ASN A 29 -12.28 -29.34 -14.36
CA ASN A 29 -12.53 -30.72 -13.95
C ASN A 29 -13.09 -31.54 -15.13
N GLY A 30 -12.27 -31.69 -16.18
CA GLY A 30 -12.59 -32.48 -17.37
C GLY A 30 -11.60 -33.63 -17.55
N LEU A 31 -12.08 -34.80 -18.00
CA LEU A 31 -11.25 -35.94 -18.43
C LEU A 31 -10.18 -36.41 -17.40
N ASP A 32 -10.57 -36.59 -16.13
CA ASP A 32 -9.68 -36.98 -15.01
C ASP A 32 -8.55 -35.98 -14.67
N TRP A 33 -8.51 -34.83 -15.33
CA TRP A 33 -7.55 -33.78 -15.11
C TRP A 33 -8.15 -32.71 -14.20
N ARG A 34 -7.54 -32.51 -13.02
CA ARG A 34 -8.02 -31.58 -11.97
C ARG A 34 -6.99 -30.49 -11.78
N VAL A 35 -7.13 -29.38 -12.49
CA VAL A 35 -6.18 -28.28 -12.46
C VAL A 35 -6.85 -26.94 -12.24
N ASN A 36 -6.07 -25.98 -11.80
CA ASN A 36 -6.50 -24.60 -11.65
C ASN A 36 -5.86 -23.78 -12.77
N ASP A 37 -6.66 -22.98 -13.48
CA ASP A 37 -6.18 -22.08 -14.51
C ASP A 37 -5.69 -20.76 -13.89
N PHE A 38 -4.39 -20.51 -14.01
CA PHE A 38 -3.76 -19.27 -13.56
C PHE A 38 -3.53 -18.28 -14.71
N GLY A 39 -3.98 -18.58 -15.93
CA GLY A 39 -3.85 -17.76 -17.12
C GLY A 39 -2.64 -18.15 -17.96
N ALA A 40 -1.42 -17.95 -17.44
CA ALA A 40 -0.21 -18.32 -18.21
C ALA A 40 0.10 -19.83 -18.13
N ARG A 41 -0.37 -20.51 -17.07
CA ARG A 41 -0.09 -21.93 -16.81
C ARG A 41 -1.26 -22.59 -16.08
N MET A 42 -1.44 -23.88 -16.31
CA MET A 42 -2.35 -24.73 -15.52
C MET A 42 -1.60 -25.30 -14.31
N TYR A 43 -2.17 -25.17 -13.11
CA TYR A 43 -1.59 -25.69 -11.87
C TYR A 43 -2.26 -27.01 -11.45
N ASP A 44 -1.45 -28.04 -11.26
CA ASP A 44 -1.89 -29.31 -10.68
C ASP A 44 -1.72 -29.26 -9.15
N PRO A 45 -2.81 -29.20 -8.37
CA PRO A 45 -2.77 -29.15 -6.92
C PRO A 45 -2.44 -30.52 -6.28
N VAL A 46 -2.58 -31.63 -7.01
CA VAL A 46 -2.25 -32.98 -6.52
C VAL A 46 -0.74 -33.18 -6.54
N VAL A 47 -0.08 -32.74 -7.61
CA VAL A 47 1.39 -32.83 -7.77
C VAL A 47 2.08 -31.61 -7.13
N GLY A 48 1.39 -30.48 -7.03
CA GLY A 48 1.95 -29.22 -6.53
C GLY A 48 2.90 -28.56 -7.53
N ARG A 49 2.60 -28.66 -8.83
CA ARG A 49 3.48 -28.20 -9.93
C ARG A 49 2.69 -27.55 -11.06
N TRP A 50 3.40 -26.75 -11.85
CA TRP A 50 2.88 -26.26 -13.11
C TRP A 50 2.87 -27.36 -14.17
N GLY A 51 1.83 -27.36 -15.00
CA GLY A 51 1.73 -28.26 -16.16
C GLY A 51 2.61 -27.86 -17.35
N SER A 52 3.21 -26.68 -17.33
CA SER A 52 4.06 -26.15 -18.41
C SER A 52 5.26 -25.33 -17.86
N VAL A 53 6.26 -25.11 -18.72
CA VAL A 53 7.46 -24.33 -18.43
C VAL A 53 7.11 -22.87 -18.12
N ASP A 54 7.71 -22.31 -17.07
CA ASP A 54 7.59 -20.89 -16.70
C ASP A 54 7.97 -19.95 -17.86
N PRO A 55 7.09 -19.03 -18.30
CA PRO A 55 7.43 -18.01 -19.29
C PRO A 55 8.61 -17.12 -18.89
N LYS A 56 8.85 -16.96 -17.59
CA LYS A 56 9.96 -16.21 -16.99
C LYS A 56 11.03 -17.12 -16.38
N ALA A 57 11.14 -18.38 -16.81
CA ALA A 57 12.12 -19.34 -16.29
C ALA A 57 13.56 -18.78 -16.24
N ALA A 58 13.95 -17.95 -17.20
CA ALA A 58 15.27 -17.31 -17.25
C ALA A 58 15.57 -16.42 -16.02
N LYS A 59 14.55 -15.77 -15.44
CA LYS A 59 14.68 -14.96 -14.21
C LYS A 59 14.98 -15.83 -12.99
N PHE A 60 14.59 -17.10 -13.03
CA PHE A 60 14.72 -18.07 -11.94
C PHE A 60 15.63 -19.23 -12.34
N ALA A 61 16.77 -18.95 -12.99
CA ALA A 61 17.65 -19.97 -13.55
C ALA A 61 18.11 -21.06 -12.55
N SER A 62 18.14 -20.75 -11.25
CA SER A 62 18.46 -21.70 -10.16
C SER A 62 17.28 -22.55 -9.69
N ARG A 63 16.11 -22.43 -10.33
CA ARG A 63 14.86 -23.10 -9.93
C ARG A 63 14.30 -23.90 -11.09
N SER A 64 13.54 -24.95 -10.76
CA SER A 64 12.82 -25.71 -11.77
C SER A 64 11.76 -24.83 -12.45
N PRO A 65 11.63 -24.85 -13.78
CA PRO A 65 10.61 -24.07 -14.49
C PRO A 65 9.17 -24.54 -14.20
N TYR A 66 9.00 -25.64 -13.46
CA TYR A 66 7.71 -26.19 -13.06
C TYR A 66 7.38 -25.94 -11.58
N VAL A 67 8.22 -25.19 -10.85
CA VAL A 67 8.04 -24.96 -9.42
C VAL A 67 6.88 -23.99 -9.15
N PHE A 68 5.95 -24.38 -8.30
CA PHE A 68 4.90 -23.50 -7.82
C PHE A 68 5.41 -22.67 -6.63
N CYS A 69 5.22 -21.34 -6.67
CA CYS A 69 5.57 -20.42 -5.58
C CYS A 69 6.99 -20.58 -5.01
N LEU A 70 8.00 -20.92 -5.83
CA LEU A 70 9.37 -21.23 -5.37
C LEU A 70 9.44 -22.29 -4.25
N ASN A 71 8.47 -23.22 -4.18
CA ASN A 71 8.23 -24.18 -3.09
C ASN A 71 7.87 -23.55 -1.74
N ASN A 72 7.43 -22.28 -1.72
CA ASN A 72 6.91 -21.63 -0.53
C ASN A 72 5.49 -21.05 -0.77
N PRO A 73 4.49 -21.91 -1.03
CA PRO A 73 3.11 -21.49 -1.29
C PRO A 73 2.37 -20.97 -0.06
N VAL A 74 3.01 -21.01 1.12
CA VAL A 74 2.51 -20.40 2.36
C VAL A 74 2.80 -18.90 2.36
N LEU A 75 3.99 -18.51 1.90
CA LEU A 75 4.44 -17.11 1.88
C LEU A 75 4.15 -16.41 0.54
N LEU A 76 4.16 -17.16 -0.56
CA LEU A 76 4.09 -16.60 -1.91
C LEU A 76 2.82 -17.04 -2.63
N ILE A 77 2.32 -16.14 -3.47
CA ILE A 77 1.27 -16.41 -4.44
C ILE A 77 1.86 -16.21 -5.85
N ASP A 78 1.58 -17.11 -6.79
CA ASP A 78 1.89 -16.88 -8.20
C ASP A 78 0.58 -16.60 -8.91
N PRO A 79 0.23 -15.34 -9.18
CA PRO A 79 -1.18 -15.06 -9.38
C PRO A 79 -1.65 -15.11 -10.82
N ASN A 80 -0.73 -14.98 -11.78
CA ASN A 80 -1.00 -15.14 -13.21
C ASN A 80 -0.20 -16.30 -13.82
N GLY A 81 0.44 -17.13 -12.98
CA GLY A 81 1.24 -18.26 -13.41
C GLY A 81 2.51 -17.83 -14.14
N GLN A 82 3.11 -16.69 -13.82
CA GLN A 82 4.37 -16.24 -14.42
C GLN A 82 5.46 -15.94 -13.39
N GLU A 83 5.06 -15.55 -12.19
CA GLU A 83 6.00 -15.07 -11.18
C GLU A 83 5.38 -15.14 -9.79
N PRO A 84 6.00 -15.87 -8.86
CA PRO A 84 5.66 -15.80 -7.45
C PRO A 84 5.94 -14.40 -6.88
N ILE A 85 4.95 -13.82 -6.23
CA ILE A 85 5.05 -12.57 -5.47
C ILE A 85 4.63 -12.81 -4.02
N LEU A 86 5.03 -11.91 -3.13
CA LEU A 86 4.40 -11.81 -1.81
C LEU A 86 2.96 -11.30 -1.99
N PRO A 87 1.96 -11.83 -1.28
CA PRO A 87 0.65 -11.20 -1.21
C PRO A 87 0.85 -9.77 -0.72
N GLN A 88 0.52 -8.75 -1.51
CA GLN A 88 0.79 -7.35 -1.16
C GLN A 88 -0.31 -6.73 -0.29
N ALA A 89 -1.48 -7.39 -0.25
CA ALA A 89 -2.57 -7.04 0.63
C ALA A 89 -2.34 -7.66 2.01
N GLY A 90 -2.40 -6.83 3.04
CA GLY A 90 -2.16 -7.26 4.41
C GLY A 90 -3.04 -6.58 5.44
N THR A 91 -2.65 -6.69 6.70
CA THR A 91 -3.44 -6.22 7.84
C THR A 91 -2.75 -5.08 8.56
N VAL A 92 -3.52 -4.28 9.31
CA VAL A 92 -2.94 -3.27 10.22
C VAL A 92 -1.93 -3.92 11.17
N SER A 93 -2.27 -5.07 11.76
CA SER A 93 -1.38 -5.77 12.68
C SER A 93 -0.06 -6.19 12.02
N GLY A 94 -0.10 -6.76 10.82
CA GLY A 94 1.10 -7.13 10.07
C GLY A 94 1.96 -5.91 9.71
N PHE A 95 1.33 -4.81 9.29
CA PHE A 95 2.05 -3.57 9.02
C PHE A 95 2.70 -2.96 10.28
N ILE A 96 2.00 -2.95 11.43
CA ILE A 96 2.60 -2.48 12.69
C ILE A 96 3.74 -3.40 13.15
N GLU A 97 3.60 -4.71 12.99
CA GLU A 97 4.68 -5.66 13.28
C GLU A 97 5.91 -5.40 12.39
N PHE A 98 5.69 -5.13 11.10
CA PHE A 98 6.75 -4.69 10.21
C PHE A 98 7.43 -3.41 10.72
N LEU A 99 6.65 -2.37 11.06
CA LEU A 99 7.18 -1.10 11.59
C LEU A 99 8.01 -1.29 12.87
N ASN A 100 7.59 -2.21 13.75
CA ASN A 100 8.29 -2.53 14.99
C ASN A 100 9.64 -3.19 14.73
N ASN A 101 9.77 -3.92 13.63
CA ASN A 101 10.95 -4.70 13.26
C ASN A 101 11.85 -4.04 12.21
N THR A 102 11.59 -2.78 11.82
CA THR A 102 12.51 -2.03 10.97
C THR A 102 13.86 -1.83 11.66
N SER A 103 14.93 -1.54 10.91
CA SER A 103 16.26 -1.30 11.48
C SER A 103 16.28 -0.15 12.50
N THR A 104 15.39 0.84 12.34
CA THR A 104 15.21 1.96 13.26
C THR A 104 14.16 1.70 14.35
N LYS A 105 13.48 0.54 14.29
CA LYS A 105 12.38 0.14 15.17
C LYS A 105 11.29 1.22 15.25
N MET A 106 11.00 1.88 14.13
CA MET A 106 10.21 3.10 14.13
C MET A 106 8.80 2.93 14.72
N GLY A 107 8.20 1.75 14.59
CA GLY A 107 6.87 1.45 15.13
C GLY A 107 6.77 1.53 16.66
N ILE A 108 7.86 1.27 17.39
CA ILE A 108 7.88 1.31 18.86
C ILE A 108 8.37 2.65 19.43
N GLN A 109 8.83 3.58 18.59
CA GLN A 109 9.33 4.87 19.03
C GLN A 109 8.23 5.75 19.63
N ARG A 110 8.59 6.56 20.62
CA ARG A 110 7.70 7.47 21.39
C ARG A 110 8.39 8.83 21.54
N GLY A 111 7.64 9.89 21.86
CA GLY A 111 8.24 11.20 22.15
C GLY A 111 9.02 11.77 20.97
N ASN A 112 10.17 12.36 21.28
CA ASN A 112 11.10 12.92 20.28
C ASN A 112 11.57 11.87 19.27
N ALA A 113 11.72 10.60 19.66
CA ALA A 113 12.14 9.56 18.72
C ALA A 113 11.04 9.24 17.69
N ALA A 114 9.76 9.35 18.06
CA ALA A 114 8.65 9.23 17.13
C ALA A 114 8.55 10.45 16.21
N HIS A 115 8.77 11.66 16.76
CA HIS A 115 8.89 12.90 15.99
C HIS A 115 9.97 12.75 14.91
N ASP A 116 11.18 12.37 15.29
CA ASP A 116 12.30 12.19 14.36
C ASP A 116 12.01 11.12 13.31
N ALA A 117 11.35 10.03 13.71
CA ALA A 117 10.98 8.95 12.79
C ALA A 117 10.02 9.42 11.70
N LEU A 118 8.95 10.13 12.07
CA LEU A 118 7.98 10.64 11.11
C LEU A 118 8.56 11.79 10.28
N PHE A 119 9.34 12.68 10.89
CA PHE A 119 9.98 13.80 10.20
C PHE A 119 10.98 13.33 9.14
N ARG A 120 11.75 12.26 9.41
CA ARG A 120 12.68 11.67 8.42
C ARG A 120 11.98 11.08 7.19
N LEU A 121 10.73 10.64 7.33
CA LEU A 121 9.97 10.08 6.21
C LEU A 121 9.64 11.13 5.14
N ALA A 122 9.52 12.41 5.53
CA ALA A 122 9.30 13.54 4.62
C ALA A 122 10.49 13.85 3.68
N LYS A 123 11.60 13.12 3.79
CA LYS A 123 12.80 13.41 3.01
C LYS A 123 12.59 13.03 1.55
N VAL A 124 12.76 14.01 0.67
CA VAL A 124 12.69 13.86 -0.79
C VAL A 124 14.10 13.78 -1.38
N ASP A 125 14.33 12.82 -2.27
CA ASP A 125 15.49 12.77 -3.15
C ASP A 125 15.15 13.36 -4.52
N TRP A 126 16.05 14.21 -5.02
CA TRP A 126 15.96 14.94 -6.29
C TRP A 126 16.99 14.46 -7.32
N SER A 127 17.83 13.48 -6.97
CA SER A 127 18.95 12.99 -7.79
C SER A 127 18.52 12.46 -9.17
N GLY A 128 17.26 12.03 -9.31
CA GLY A 128 16.69 11.47 -10.54
C GLY A 128 15.92 12.45 -11.43
N GLY A 129 15.99 13.76 -11.18
CA GLY A 129 15.24 14.77 -11.96
C GLY A 129 13.73 14.83 -11.67
N LYS A 130 13.26 14.06 -10.69
CA LYS A 130 11.91 14.09 -10.13
C LYS A 130 11.96 13.91 -8.60
N PRO A 131 11.00 14.46 -7.83
CA PRO A 131 10.93 14.21 -6.40
C PRO A 131 10.55 12.75 -6.14
N THR A 132 11.36 12.05 -5.34
CA THR A 132 11.04 10.69 -4.87
C THR A 132 11.23 10.57 -3.36
N PRO A 133 10.42 9.77 -2.66
CA PRO A 133 10.64 9.50 -1.25
C PRO A 133 12.00 8.83 -1.01
N ALA A 134 12.86 9.45 -0.20
CA ALA A 134 14.23 8.97 0.03
C ALA A 134 14.31 7.77 1.01
N THR A 135 13.23 7.44 1.70
CA THR A 135 13.24 6.52 2.84
C THR A 135 12.16 5.44 2.82
N THR A 136 11.31 5.39 1.78
CA THR A 136 10.18 4.43 1.73
C THR A 136 10.46 3.13 0.97
N ALA A 137 11.65 2.99 0.39
CA ALA A 137 12.04 1.77 -0.33
C ALA A 137 11.80 0.44 0.45
N PRO A 138 11.97 0.37 1.79
CA PRO A 138 11.70 -0.85 2.56
C PRO A 138 10.23 -1.28 2.59
N PHE A 139 9.28 -0.35 2.42
CA PHE A 139 7.83 -0.62 2.45
C PHE A 139 7.31 -1.22 1.13
N ASN A 140 7.96 -0.88 0.01
CA ASN A 140 7.52 -1.27 -1.34
C ASN A 140 7.53 -2.78 -1.63
N LEU A 141 8.24 -3.57 -0.82
CA LEU A 141 8.46 -5.01 -1.03
C LEU A 141 7.77 -5.90 0.02
N GLN A 142 6.89 -5.34 0.86
CA GLN A 142 6.31 -6.07 1.98
C GLN A 142 4.92 -6.65 1.68
N ALA A 143 4.59 -7.72 2.41
CA ALA A 143 3.29 -8.38 2.28
C ALA A 143 2.11 -7.51 2.80
N ASP A 144 2.38 -6.59 3.73
CA ASP A 144 1.39 -5.67 4.29
C ASP A 144 1.50 -4.25 3.72
N ARG A 145 1.90 -4.12 2.45
CA ARG A 145 2.00 -2.81 1.79
C ARG A 145 0.62 -2.18 1.60
N TYR A 146 -0.39 -2.96 1.23
CA TYR A 146 -1.74 -2.45 0.98
C TYR A 146 -2.69 -2.85 2.10
N ILE A 147 -3.35 -1.86 2.71
CA ILE A 147 -4.31 -2.07 3.79
C ILE A 147 -5.69 -1.62 3.32
N TYR A 148 -6.69 -2.52 3.43
CA TYR A 148 -8.06 -2.17 3.11
C TYR A 148 -8.78 -1.48 4.29
N THR A 149 -9.47 -0.39 3.98
CA THR A 149 -10.29 0.39 4.92
C THR A 149 -11.67 0.66 4.32
N GLU A 150 -12.72 0.65 5.14
CA GLU A 150 -14.08 0.93 4.62
C GLU A 150 -14.25 2.38 4.15
N LYS A 151 -13.50 3.33 4.74
CA LYS A 151 -13.61 4.75 4.38
C LYS A 151 -12.70 5.16 3.23
N GLY A 152 -11.50 4.58 3.14
CA GLY A 152 -10.48 4.98 2.17
C GLY A 152 -10.23 3.97 1.05
N GLY A 153 -10.85 2.79 1.11
CA GLY A 153 -10.51 1.70 0.21
C GLY A 153 -9.14 1.11 0.56
N TRP A 154 -8.46 0.61 -0.46
CA TRP A 154 -7.09 0.16 -0.33
C TRP A 154 -6.15 1.35 -0.20
N LEU A 155 -5.23 1.28 0.76
CA LEU A 155 -4.25 2.31 1.04
C LEU A 155 -2.84 1.76 0.82
N ASP A 156 -2.01 2.48 0.06
CA ASP A 156 -0.59 2.17 -0.10
C ASP A 156 0.20 2.72 1.10
N MET A 157 0.65 1.82 1.97
CA MET A 157 1.34 2.25 3.18
C MET A 157 2.70 2.91 2.93
N SER A 158 3.34 2.71 1.77
CA SER A 158 4.54 3.47 1.40
C SER A 158 4.21 4.95 1.20
N HIS A 159 3.17 5.24 0.42
CA HIS A 159 2.66 6.60 0.24
C HIS A 159 2.14 7.16 1.56
N PHE A 160 1.44 6.33 2.34
CA PHE A 160 0.89 6.75 3.62
C PHE A 160 1.98 7.27 4.55
N MET A 161 3.07 6.52 4.69
CA MET A 161 4.18 6.92 5.56
C MET A 161 4.90 8.17 5.05
N PHE A 162 5.05 8.32 3.73
CA PHE A 162 5.69 9.49 3.13
C PHE A 162 4.86 10.77 3.37
N TYR A 163 3.60 10.79 2.95
CA TYR A 163 2.76 11.97 3.05
C TYR A 163 2.34 12.29 4.49
N ALA A 164 2.28 11.29 5.38
CA ALA A 164 2.19 11.55 6.81
C ALA A 164 3.41 12.30 7.35
N GLY A 165 4.62 11.92 6.89
CA GLY A 165 5.85 12.65 7.17
C GLY A 165 5.80 14.08 6.65
N THR A 166 5.41 14.26 5.38
CA THR A 166 5.35 15.57 4.72
C THR A 166 4.34 16.50 5.40
N ALA A 167 3.13 16.05 5.68
CA ALA A 167 2.14 16.85 6.40
C ALA A 167 2.57 17.18 7.83
N TYR A 168 3.24 16.25 8.51
CA TYR A 168 3.80 16.53 9.83
C TYR A 168 4.92 17.58 9.77
N LYS A 169 5.80 17.51 8.76
CA LYS A 169 6.83 18.53 8.53
C LYS A 169 6.19 19.90 8.31
N TYR A 170 5.16 19.99 7.45
CA TYR A 170 4.43 21.23 7.23
C TYR A 170 3.73 21.73 8.51
N LYS A 171 3.15 20.84 9.32
CA LYS A 171 2.62 21.21 10.64
C LYS A 171 3.69 21.89 11.52
N GLN A 172 4.91 21.35 11.55
CA GLN A 172 6.01 21.94 12.33
C GLN A 172 6.46 23.29 11.77
N GLU A 173 6.66 23.40 10.46
CA GLU A 173 7.03 24.66 9.79
C GLU A 173 5.96 25.74 9.99
N ASN A 174 4.68 25.36 9.92
CA ASN A 174 3.55 26.26 10.16
C ASN A 174 3.54 26.79 11.61
N ALA A 175 3.73 25.90 12.58
CA ALA A 175 3.77 26.27 14.00
C ALA A 175 4.96 27.20 14.31
N GLN A 176 6.14 26.90 13.78
CA GLN A 176 7.34 27.74 13.93
C GLN A 176 7.15 29.11 13.28
N ALA A 177 6.60 29.16 12.06
CA ALA A 177 6.34 30.42 11.36
C ALA A 177 5.30 31.28 12.08
N LYS A 178 4.24 30.69 12.65
CA LYS A 178 3.25 31.40 13.48
C LYS A 178 3.88 31.99 14.74
N SER A 179 4.74 31.23 15.42
CA SER A 179 5.51 31.69 16.58
C SER A 179 6.41 32.87 16.23
N LEU A 180 7.11 32.79 15.09
CA LEU A 180 7.99 33.85 14.62
C LEU A 180 7.23 35.11 14.20
N LEU A 181 6.10 34.94 13.50
CA LEU A 181 5.23 36.04 13.12
C LEU A 181 4.71 36.79 14.36
N GLN A 182 4.35 36.05 15.41
CA GLN A 182 3.92 36.63 16.68
C GLN A 182 5.04 37.39 17.38
N SER A 183 6.26 36.85 17.44
CA SER A 183 7.39 37.55 18.07
C SER A 183 7.82 38.79 17.27
N MET A 184 7.75 38.75 15.94
CA MET A 184 8.00 39.93 15.07
C MET A 184 6.96 41.03 15.30
N LYS A 185 5.69 40.64 15.45
CA LYS A 185 4.59 41.57 15.78
C LYS A 185 4.82 42.21 17.16
N GLU A 186 5.22 41.43 18.15
CA GLU A 186 5.55 41.92 19.50
C GLU A 186 6.77 42.85 19.51
N ALA A 187 7.74 42.61 18.62
CA ALA A 187 8.89 43.48 18.40
C ALA A 187 8.56 44.77 17.62
N GLY A 188 7.31 44.97 17.19
CA GLY A 188 6.87 46.15 16.45
C GLY A 188 7.29 46.19 14.99
N ILE A 189 7.73 45.05 14.41
CA ILE A 189 8.14 44.96 13.01
C ILE A 189 6.89 45.11 12.12
N PRO A 190 6.86 46.07 11.17
CA PRO A 190 5.74 46.24 10.25
C PRO A 190 5.55 45.01 9.37
N TYR A 191 4.30 44.64 9.09
CA TYR A 191 3.96 43.47 8.26
C TYR A 191 4.61 43.50 6.86
N SER A 192 4.81 44.69 6.29
CA SER A 192 5.48 44.90 4.99
C SER A 192 6.96 44.53 4.97
N GLU A 193 7.60 44.52 6.14
CA GLU A 193 9.02 44.18 6.30
C GLU A 193 9.24 42.70 6.63
N ILE A 194 8.16 41.97 6.90
CA ILE A 194 8.24 40.55 7.22
C ILE A 194 8.52 39.74 5.95
N PRO A 195 9.53 38.84 5.97
CA PRO A 195 9.81 37.97 4.84
C PRO A 195 8.57 37.17 4.38
N LYS A 196 8.30 37.21 3.07
CA LYS A 196 7.12 36.56 2.47
C LYS A 196 7.05 35.06 2.75
N ASN A 197 8.19 34.39 2.83
CA ASN A 197 8.25 32.95 3.15
C ASN A 197 7.74 32.64 4.56
N ILE A 198 7.99 33.51 5.55
CA ILE A 198 7.47 33.33 6.91
C ILE A 198 5.95 33.49 6.90
N ILE A 199 5.46 34.52 6.19
CA ILE A 199 4.01 34.75 6.05
C ILE A 199 3.35 33.54 5.37
N SER A 200 3.89 33.07 4.24
CA SER A 200 3.32 31.92 3.53
C SER A 200 3.34 30.66 4.38
N SER A 201 4.45 30.35 5.07
CA SER A 201 4.52 29.19 5.95
C SER A 201 3.58 29.31 7.15
N ALA A 202 3.35 30.50 7.70
CA ALA A 202 2.39 30.71 8.78
C ALA A 202 0.92 30.57 8.32
N MET A 203 0.64 30.89 7.06
CA MET A 203 -0.70 30.83 6.47
C MET A 203 -1.03 29.49 5.79
N MET A 204 -0.04 28.65 5.52
CA MET A 204 -0.24 27.39 4.80
C MET A 204 -1.14 26.42 5.58
N ASP A 205 -1.91 25.63 4.83
CA ASP A 205 -2.65 24.47 5.33
C ASP A 205 -1.81 23.19 5.14
N PRO A 206 -1.25 22.60 6.21
CA PRO A 206 -0.38 21.44 6.09
C PRO A 206 -1.00 20.26 5.32
N VAL A 207 -2.30 20.04 5.47
CA VAL A 207 -2.99 18.95 4.75
C VAL A 207 -3.13 19.30 3.27
N GLY A 208 -3.65 20.50 2.98
CA GLY A 208 -3.83 21.00 1.62
C GLY A 208 -2.54 21.02 0.79
N GLU A 209 -1.45 21.55 1.35
CA GLU A 209 -0.13 21.58 0.67
C GLU A 209 0.39 20.18 0.38
N THR A 210 0.27 19.26 1.35
CA THR A 210 0.72 17.87 1.19
C THR A 210 -0.03 17.14 0.07
N ILE A 211 -1.35 17.39 -0.03
CA ILE A 211 -2.17 16.82 -1.10
C ILE A 211 -1.76 17.40 -2.47
N GLN A 212 -1.42 18.70 -2.53
CA GLN A 212 -0.92 19.31 -3.75
C GLN A 212 0.42 18.71 -4.21
N ASP A 213 1.33 18.42 -3.29
CA ASP A 213 2.56 17.67 -3.58
C ASP A 213 2.26 16.28 -4.14
N GLY A 214 1.26 15.59 -3.59
CA GLY A 214 0.67 14.36 -4.13
C GLY A 214 0.34 14.48 -5.62
N TYR A 215 -0.49 15.45 -5.96
CA TYR A 215 -0.89 15.71 -7.35
C TYR A 215 0.30 16.04 -8.26
N GLN A 216 1.27 16.80 -7.77
CA GLN A 216 2.45 17.16 -8.57
C GLN A 216 3.36 15.96 -8.83
N GLN A 217 3.55 15.10 -7.82
CA GLN A 217 4.30 13.85 -7.96
C GLN A 217 3.62 12.92 -8.98
N GLU A 218 2.30 12.75 -8.90
CA GLU A 218 1.55 11.96 -9.89
C GLU A 218 1.66 12.53 -11.30
N TRP A 219 1.60 13.86 -11.43
CA TRP A 219 1.77 14.52 -12.73
C TRP A 219 3.17 14.29 -13.30
N ALA A 220 4.21 14.38 -12.46
CA ALA A 220 5.57 14.06 -12.85
C ALA A 220 5.71 12.59 -13.27
N ASP A 221 5.09 11.64 -12.56
CA ASP A 221 5.13 10.22 -12.90
C ASP A 221 4.41 9.91 -14.23
N LYS A 222 3.33 10.63 -14.58
CA LYS A 222 2.73 10.53 -15.92
C LYS A 222 3.71 10.88 -17.05
N VAL A 223 4.65 11.77 -16.79
CA VAL A 223 5.66 12.22 -17.76
C VAL A 223 6.89 11.29 -17.76
N PHE A 224 7.39 10.93 -16.58
CA PHE A 224 8.70 10.28 -16.41
C PHE A 224 8.65 8.79 -16.05
N ALA A 225 7.52 8.27 -15.56
CA ALA A 225 7.36 6.89 -15.11
C ALA A 225 5.94 6.36 -15.42
N LYS A 226 5.61 6.22 -16.71
CA LYS A 226 4.27 5.82 -17.20
C LYS A 226 3.73 4.49 -16.66
N TRP A 227 4.57 3.64 -16.06
CA TRP A 227 4.18 2.38 -15.40
C TRP A 227 3.88 2.56 -13.90
N SER A 228 4.37 3.65 -13.30
CA SER A 228 4.11 4.07 -11.91
C SER A 228 2.89 4.98 -11.81
N SER A 229 2.36 5.46 -12.94
CA SER A 229 1.19 6.32 -12.97
C SER A 229 -0.07 5.48 -12.78
N TYR A 230 -0.75 5.69 -11.66
CA TYR A 230 -2.00 5.04 -11.23
C TYR A 230 -1.84 3.66 -10.58
N SER A 231 -1.49 3.67 -9.30
CA SER A 231 -2.24 2.87 -8.33
C SER A 231 -3.49 3.70 -7.96
N TYR A 232 -4.68 3.12 -8.03
CA TYR A 232 -5.96 3.82 -7.77
C TYR A 232 -6.15 4.21 -6.30
N GLU A 233 -5.10 4.02 -5.51
CA GLU A 233 -5.03 4.06 -4.06
C GLU A 233 -4.22 5.26 -3.58
N ASP A 234 -3.45 5.91 -4.46
CA ASP A 234 -2.45 6.91 -4.09
C ASP A 234 -3.10 8.22 -3.59
N LEU A 235 -3.95 8.91 -4.37
CA LEU A 235 -4.62 10.14 -3.88
C LEU A 235 -5.46 9.96 -2.61
N PRO A 236 -6.30 8.91 -2.47
CA PRO A 236 -6.97 8.64 -1.19
C PRO A 236 -5.95 8.41 -0.07
N THR A 237 -4.88 7.65 -0.32
CA THR A 237 -3.83 7.41 0.65
C THR A 237 -3.16 8.71 1.07
N ASP A 238 -2.70 9.52 0.13
CA ASP A 238 -2.02 10.80 0.38
C ASP A 238 -2.90 11.72 1.23
N LYS A 239 -4.21 11.74 0.98
CA LYS A 239 -5.18 12.51 1.79
C LYS A 239 -5.25 12.01 3.23
N PHE A 240 -5.44 10.71 3.44
CA PHE A 240 -5.55 10.16 4.80
C PHE A 240 -4.20 10.16 5.54
N ALA A 241 -3.11 10.06 4.81
CA ALA A 241 -1.76 10.23 5.31
C ALA A 241 -1.52 11.66 5.78
N ALA A 242 -1.90 12.64 4.97
CA ALA A 242 -1.78 14.05 5.31
C ALA A 242 -2.61 14.40 6.55
N ASP A 243 -3.86 13.91 6.61
CA ASP A 243 -4.72 14.05 7.78
C ASP A 243 -4.09 13.39 9.02
N PHE A 244 -3.55 12.17 8.90
CA PHE A 244 -2.85 11.53 10.00
C PHE A 244 -1.66 12.36 10.50
N GLY A 245 -0.74 12.75 9.61
CA GLY A 245 0.47 13.49 9.96
C GLY A 245 0.19 14.87 10.56
N ALA A 246 -0.76 15.62 10.00
CA ALA A 246 -1.11 16.94 10.48
C ALA A 246 -1.99 16.91 11.74
N ASN A 247 -3.00 16.05 11.79
CA ASN A 247 -4.10 16.18 12.75
C ASN A 247 -4.13 15.08 13.82
N HIS A 248 -3.56 13.90 13.57
CA HIS A 248 -3.66 12.75 14.48
C HIS A 248 -2.35 12.32 15.12
N PHE A 249 -1.22 12.56 14.46
CA PHE A 249 0.08 12.29 15.05
C PHE A 249 0.41 13.32 16.12
N ASP A 250 0.72 12.81 17.32
CA ASP A 250 1.14 13.58 18.48
C ASP A 250 2.36 12.93 19.13
N PRO A 251 3.55 13.55 19.06
CA PRO A 251 4.75 13.02 19.71
C PRO A 251 4.63 13.06 21.25
N ASN A 252 3.76 13.90 21.83
CA ASN A 252 3.58 13.97 23.28
C ASN A 252 2.64 12.88 23.82
N SER A 253 2.02 12.10 22.93
CA SER A 253 1.17 10.98 23.31
C SER A 253 1.96 9.87 23.99
N ASN A 254 1.30 9.17 24.91
CA ASN A 254 1.82 7.93 25.51
C ASN A 254 1.76 6.73 24.54
N LEU A 255 1.43 6.94 23.27
CA LEU A 255 1.38 5.89 22.26
C LEU A 255 2.61 5.94 21.36
N SER A 256 3.14 4.78 20.98
CA SER A 256 4.19 4.70 19.97
C SER A 256 3.68 5.11 18.59
N LEU A 257 4.59 5.43 17.66
CA LEU A 257 4.23 5.77 16.29
C LEU A 257 3.34 4.69 15.65
N GLY A 258 3.69 3.41 15.82
CA GLY A 258 2.90 2.28 15.31
C GLY A 258 1.52 2.19 15.97
N GLU A 259 1.41 2.42 17.28
CA GLU A 259 0.12 2.44 17.98
C GLU A 259 -0.78 3.59 17.49
N GLN A 260 -0.21 4.77 17.22
CA GLN A 260 -0.94 5.92 16.69
C GLN A 260 -1.46 5.65 15.27
N ILE A 261 -0.60 5.11 14.38
CA ILE A 261 -1.00 4.71 13.02
C ILE A 261 -2.09 3.64 13.08
N GLY A 262 -1.88 2.57 13.86
CA GLY A 262 -2.86 1.49 13.98
C GLY A 262 -4.20 1.97 14.52
N ASN A 263 -4.20 2.86 15.52
CA ASN A 263 -5.43 3.48 16.01
C ASN A 263 -6.14 4.31 14.95
N TYR A 264 -5.41 5.11 14.17
CA TYR A 264 -6.00 5.90 13.08
C TYR A 264 -6.62 5.01 12.01
N LEU A 265 -5.88 4.01 11.52
CA LEU A 265 -6.39 3.07 10.51
C LEU A 265 -7.64 2.33 11.00
N ILE A 266 -7.62 1.79 12.22
CA ILE A 266 -8.74 0.99 12.75
C ILE A 266 -9.93 1.87 13.13
N LYS A 267 -9.72 2.95 13.90
CA LYS A 267 -10.81 3.73 14.49
C LYS A 267 -11.33 4.79 13.53
N ASN A 268 -10.43 5.47 12.82
CA ASN A 268 -10.81 6.58 11.94
C ASN A 268 -11.19 6.06 10.56
N LEU A 269 -10.41 5.16 9.96
CA LEU A 269 -10.65 4.67 8.59
C LEU A 269 -11.45 3.37 8.52
N LYS A 270 -11.67 2.69 9.66
CA LYS A 270 -12.32 1.38 9.73
C LYS A 270 -11.55 0.33 8.90
N ALA A 271 -10.26 0.23 9.14
CA ALA A 271 -9.43 -0.82 8.57
C ALA A 271 -9.97 -2.21 8.95
N THR A 272 -9.98 -3.12 7.99
CA THR A 272 -10.48 -4.48 8.20
C THR A 272 -9.65 -5.49 7.43
N THR A 273 -10.03 -6.76 7.48
CA THR A 273 -9.26 -7.80 6.81
C THR A 273 -9.38 -7.67 5.29
N PRO A 274 -8.30 -7.96 4.55
CA PRO A 274 -8.26 -7.92 3.08
C PRO A 274 -9.47 -8.58 2.40
N GLU A 275 -9.94 -9.71 2.91
CA GLU A 275 -11.02 -10.53 2.34
C GLU A 275 -12.37 -9.82 2.30
N LYS A 276 -12.55 -8.78 3.13
CA LYS A 276 -13.78 -7.97 3.13
C LYS A 276 -13.77 -6.89 2.05
N ALA A 277 -12.66 -6.67 1.36
CA ALA A 277 -12.64 -5.73 0.25
C ALA A 277 -13.52 -6.25 -0.89
N PRO A 278 -14.42 -5.42 -1.45
CA PRO A 278 -15.32 -5.83 -2.54
C PRO A 278 -14.61 -6.41 -3.77
N ASN A 279 -13.36 -6.00 -3.98
CA ASN A 279 -12.51 -6.40 -5.10
C ASN A 279 -11.36 -7.33 -4.68
N TYR A 280 -11.36 -7.90 -3.47
CA TYR A 280 -10.26 -8.72 -2.96
C TYR A 280 -9.86 -9.86 -3.93
N ASN A 281 -10.85 -10.59 -4.44
CA ASN A 281 -10.63 -11.70 -5.38
C ASN A 281 -10.11 -11.25 -6.76
N ASN A 282 -10.14 -9.94 -7.03
CA ASN A 282 -9.73 -9.33 -8.30
C ASN A 282 -8.51 -8.42 -8.13
N LEU A 283 -7.80 -8.52 -6.99
CA LEU A 283 -6.63 -7.69 -6.74
C LEU A 283 -5.56 -7.91 -7.81
N PRO A 284 -4.92 -6.82 -8.30
CA PRO A 284 -3.74 -6.95 -9.11
C PRO A 284 -2.68 -7.69 -8.33
N SER A 285 -1.89 -8.42 -9.08
CA SER A 285 -1.11 -9.49 -8.54
C SER A 285 0.36 -9.40 -8.95
N SER A 286 0.69 -8.22 -9.47
CA SER A 286 1.99 -7.69 -9.83
C SER A 286 1.73 -6.24 -10.26
N GLU A 287 2.66 -5.34 -10.01
CA GLU A 287 2.59 -4.00 -10.62
C GLU A 287 2.73 -4.12 -12.15
N PRO A 288 1.89 -3.43 -12.94
CA PRO A 288 1.95 -3.51 -14.40
C PRO A 288 3.26 -2.88 -14.91
N THR A 289 4.01 -3.62 -15.73
CA THR A 289 5.34 -3.19 -16.20
C THR A 289 5.32 -2.27 -17.42
N GLU A 290 4.19 -2.10 -18.13
CA GLU A 290 4.22 -1.45 -19.45
C GLU A 290 3.16 -0.38 -19.76
N ARG A 291 1.93 -0.42 -19.18
CA ARG A 291 0.89 0.63 -19.39
C ARG A 291 -0.17 0.63 -18.26
N PRO A 292 -0.74 1.78 -17.86
CA PRO A 292 -1.85 1.81 -16.93
C PRO A 292 -3.12 1.34 -17.66
N SER A 293 -3.61 0.14 -17.34
CA SER A 293 -4.72 -0.50 -18.05
C SER A 293 -6.08 -0.40 -17.36
N ARG A 294 -6.28 0.52 -16.41
CA ARG A 294 -7.49 0.51 -15.60
C ARG A 294 -8.26 1.83 -15.72
N VAL A 295 -9.54 1.72 -16.01
CA VAL A 295 -10.51 2.80 -15.76
C VAL A 295 -11.34 2.25 -14.62
N ASN A 296 -11.41 3.00 -13.51
CA ASN A 296 -12.12 2.57 -12.29
C ASN A 296 -13.64 2.72 -12.50
N TYR A 297 -14.40 1.64 -12.23
CA TYR A 297 -15.87 1.60 -12.20
C TYR A 297 -16.45 1.24 -10.81
N SER A 298 -15.66 1.21 -9.73
CA SER A 298 -16.08 0.73 -8.41
C SER A 298 -16.15 1.78 -7.28
N THR A 299 -15.76 3.04 -7.52
CA THR A 299 -16.03 4.14 -6.57
C THR A 299 -16.43 5.41 -7.31
N LYS A 300 -17.43 6.14 -6.80
CA LYS A 300 -17.71 7.51 -7.26
C LYS A 300 -16.45 8.35 -6.99
N PRO A 301 -15.94 9.13 -7.97
CA PRO A 301 -14.75 9.94 -7.79
C PRO A 301 -14.92 10.90 -6.61
N VAL A 302 -13.90 11.02 -5.75
CA VAL A 302 -13.95 11.93 -4.59
C VAL A 302 -13.78 13.40 -5.00
N TYR A 303 -13.47 13.70 -6.26
CA TYR A 303 -13.66 15.04 -6.84
C TYR A 303 -14.09 14.92 -8.31
N THR A 304 -15.31 15.37 -8.60
CA THR A 304 -15.74 15.84 -9.93
C THR A 304 -16.12 17.31 -9.78
N LYS A 305 -16.33 18.02 -10.89
CA LYS A 305 -16.74 19.44 -10.92
C LYS A 305 -17.91 19.79 -9.97
N ASP A 306 -18.66 18.79 -9.54
CA ASP A 306 -19.86 18.92 -8.71
C ASP A 306 -19.64 18.61 -7.22
N ASN A 307 -18.41 18.29 -6.80
CA ASN A 307 -18.06 18.15 -5.37
C ASN A 307 -16.60 18.58 -5.15
N PRO A 308 -16.34 19.90 -5.00
CA PRO A 308 -15.01 20.46 -4.80
C PRO A 308 -14.43 20.18 -3.41
#